data_AF-A0A8J3HMC8-F1
#
_entry.id   AF-A0A8J3HMC8-F1
#
_cell.length_a   1.000
_cell.length_b   1.000
_cell.length_c   1.000
_cell.angle_alpha   90.00
_cell.angle_beta   90.00
_cell.angle_gamma   90.00
#
_symmetry.space_group_name_H-M   'P 1'
#
loop_
_entity.id
_entity.type
_entity.pdbx_description
1 polymer ?
#
loop_
_entity_poly.entity_id
_entity_poly.type
_entity_poly.pdbx_seq_one_letter_code
_entity_poly.pdbx_strand_id
1 'polypeptide(L)' 'MDWYAVAQEAEERGAWDVAIAAVQPHAECFSRDHVRHNAHLWYLDLLARAGRRAELESLAPHDSCARRRLTRLAKRQAS' A
#
# COMPACT_ATOMS: atom_id res chain seq x y z
N MET A 1 -6.40 12.73 15.45
CA MET A 1 -5.42 11.63 15.57
C MET A 1 -4.54 11.71 14.34
N ASP A 2 -3.22 11.75 14.50
CA ASP A 2 -2.30 11.79 13.38
C ASP A 2 -2.26 10.40 12.73
N TRP A 3 -2.96 10.24 11.60
CA TRP A 3 -3.07 8.97 10.89
C TRP A 3 -1.69 8.44 10.45
N TYR A 4 -0.75 9.34 10.17
CA TYR A 4 0.59 9.00 9.74
C TYR A 4 1.36 8.35 10.89
N ALA A 5 1.35 8.98 12.07
CA ALA A 5 1.98 8.41 13.28
C ALA A 5 1.39 7.04 13.66
N VAL A 6 0.06 6.89 13.61
CA VAL A 6 -0.59 5.60 13.89
C VAL A 6 -0.17 4.53 12.88
N ALA A 7 -0.13 4.86 11.60
CA ALA A 7 0.29 3.95 10.55
C ALA A 7 1.76 3.53 10.71
N GLN A 8 2.66 4.46 11.05
CA GLN A 8 4.06 4.16 11.29
C GLN A 8 4.26 3.23 12.49
N GLU A 9 3.64 3.54 13.64
CA GLU A 9 3.75 2.71 14.84
C GLU A 9 3.20 1.30 14.60
N ALA A 10 2.07 1.20 13.88
CA ALA A 10 1.50 -0.09 13.50
C ALA A 10 2.41 -0.87 12.53
N GLU A 11 3.00 -0.20 11.55
CA GLU A 11 3.95 -0.81 10.61
C GLU A 11 5.19 -1.35 11.31
N GLU A 12 5.79 -0.57 12.21
CA GLU A 12 6.97 -0.95 12.99
C GLU A 12 6.72 -2.19 13.85
N ARG A 13 5.49 -2.32 14.37
CA ARG A 13 5.05 -3.49 15.16
C ARG A 13 4.61 -4.68 14.31
N GLY A 14 4.56 -4.54 12.98
CA GLY A 14 4.01 -5.55 12.09
C GLY A 14 2.48 -5.73 12.22
N ALA A 15 1.78 -4.76 12.80
CA ALA A 15 0.32 -4.73 12.90
C ALA A 15 -0.29 -4.26 11.58
N TRP A 16 -0.13 -5.08 10.53
CA TRP A 16 -0.39 -4.69 9.14
C TRP A 16 -1.81 -4.20 8.89
N ASP A 17 -2.82 -4.85 9.47
CA ASP A 17 -4.22 -4.48 9.28
C ASP A 17 -4.52 -3.08 9.82
N VAL A 18 -3.89 -2.72 10.95
CA VAL A 18 -4.01 -1.38 11.55
C VAL A 18 -3.31 -0.34 10.69
N ALA A 19 -2.10 -0.64 10.21
CA ALA A 19 -1.35 0.26 9.33
C ALA A 19 -2.12 0.51 8.02
N ILE A 20 -2.65 -0.56 7.41
CA ILE A 20 -3.47 -0.48 6.19
C ILE A 20 -4.72 0.37 6.41
N ALA A 21 -5.48 0.10 7.47
CA ALA A 21 -6.70 0.85 7.78
C ALA A 21 -6.45 2.33 8.06
N ALA A 22 -5.27 2.66 8.62
CA ALA A 22 -4.88 4.04 8.88
C ALA A 22 -4.49 4.80 7.60
N VAL A 23 -3.78 4.16 6.65
CA VAL A 23 -3.29 4.81 5.42
C VAL A 23 -4.36 4.86 4.31
N GLN A 24 -5.15 3.79 4.16
CA GLN A 24 -6.09 3.62 3.05
C GLN A 24 -7.03 4.83 2.81
N PRO A 25 -7.63 5.48 3.83
CA PRO A 25 -8.54 6.62 3.63
C PRO A 25 -7.87 7.85 2.99
N HIS A 26 -6.54 7.92 3.06
CA HIS A 26 -5.73 9.03 2.54
C HIS A 26 -5.06 8.69 1.21
N ALA A 27 -5.12 7.43 0.77
CA ALA A 27 -4.50 6.94 -0.45
C ALA A 27 -5.31 7.33 -1.68
N GLU A 28 -4.68 8.03 -2.63
CA GLU A 28 -5.28 8.37 -3.91
C GLU A 28 -4.28 8.22 -5.06
N CYS A 29 -4.58 7.32 -5.99
CA CYS A 29 -3.78 7.15 -7.19
C CYS A 29 -3.89 8.38 -8.11
N PHE A 30 -2.76 8.87 -8.62
CA PHE A 30 -2.67 10.07 -9.48
C PHE A 30 -3.16 11.40 -8.87
N SER A 31 -3.31 11.48 -7.54
CA SER A 31 -3.59 12.76 -6.87
C SER A 31 -2.50 13.79 -7.18
N ARG A 32 -2.93 15.05 -7.39
CA ARG A 32 -2.01 16.21 -7.46
C ARG A 32 -1.47 16.61 -6.10
N ASP A 33 -2.15 16.22 -5.02
CA ASP A 33 -1.64 16.32 -3.66
C ASP A 33 -0.63 15.20 -3.42
N HIS A 34 0.63 15.60 -3.21
CA HIS A 34 1.75 14.70 -2.94
C HIS A 34 1.55 13.84 -1.70
N VAL A 35 0.86 14.34 -0.67
CA VAL A 35 0.59 13.57 0.55
C VAL A 35 -0.29 12.37 0.22
N ARG A 36 -1.37 12.60 -0.53
CA ARG A 36 -2.30 11.53 -0.94
C ARG A 36 -1.67 10.53 -1.91
N HIS A 37 -0.84 11.01 -2.83
CA HIS A 37 -0.12 10.12 -3.74
C HIS A 37 0.92 9.27 -2.98
N ASN A 38 1.63 9.85 -2.01
CA ASN A 38 2.58 9.09 -1.19
C ASN A 38 1.86 8.08 -0.29
N ALA A 39 0.72 8.45 0.30
CA ALA A 39 -0.13 7.52 1.03
C ALA A 39 -0.58 6.35 0.16
N HIS A 40 -0.88 6.59 -1.13
CA HIS A 40 -1.19 5.53 -2.09
C HIS A 40 -0.04 4.55 -2.30
N LEU A 41 1.18 5.07 -2.53
CA LEU A 41 2.35 4.22 -2.68
C LEU A 41 2.65 3.41 -1.41
N TRP A 42 2.44 4.03 -0.24
CA TRP A 42 2.62 3.38 1.05
C TRP A 42 1.58 2.27 1.28
N TYR A 43 0.30 2.53 1.01
CA TYR A 43 -0.75 1.53 1.08
C TYR A 43 -0.42 0.27 0.26
N LEU A 44 0.05 0.43 -0.97
CA LEU A 44 0.46 -0.70 -1.81
C LEU A 44 1.70 -1.45 -1.28
N ASP A 45 2.61 -0.76 -0.60
CA ASP A 45 3.75 -1.38 0.08
C ASP A 45 3.30 -2.21 1.29
N LEU A 46 2.36 -1.68 2.08
CA LEU A 46 1.77 -2.37 3.22
C LEU A 46 1.03 -3.64 2.79
N LEU A 47 0.20 -3.58 1.74
CA LEU A 47 -0.45 -4.78 1.19
C LEU A 47 0.57 -5.84 0.77
N ALA A 48 1.66 -5.42 0.12
CA ALA A 48 2.72 -6.32 -0.31
C ALA A 48 3.44 -6.99 0.87
N ARG A 49 3.75 -6.24 1.93
CA ARG A 49 4.42 -6.75 3.14
C ARG A 49 3.51 -7.63 3.99
N ALA A 50 2.22 -7.32 4.01
CA ALA A 50 1.19 -8.14 4.66
C ALA A 50 0.88 -9.44 3.91
N GLY A 51 1.46 -9.68 2.73
CA GLY A 51 1.16 -10.85 1.91
C GLY A 51 -0.22 -10.79 1.23
N ARG A 52 -0.88 -9.63 1.21
CA ARG A 52 -2.22 -9.40 0.64
C ARG A 52 -2.18 -9.28 -0.89
N ARG A 53 -1.64 -10.31 -1.54
CA ARG A 53 -1.48 -10.37 -3.00
C ARG A 53 -2.82 -10.28 -3.75
N ALA A 54 -3.85 -10.94 -3.24
CA ALA A 54 -5.19 -10.93 -3.86
C ALA A 54 -5.78 -9.51 -3.94
N GLU A 55 -5.53 -8.67 -2.93
CA GLU A 55 -5.96 -7.27 -2.94
C GLU A 55 -5.18 -6.45 -3.98
N LEU A 56 -3.86 -6.65 -4.09
CA LEU A 56 -3.06 -6.04 -5.16
C LEU A 56 -3.53 -6.47 -6.55
N GLU A 57 -3.89 -7.73 -6.73
CA GLU A 57 -4.45 -8.28 -7.97
C GLU A 57 -5.81 -7.66 -8.30
N SER A 58 -6.65 -7.41 -7.29
CA SER A 58 -7.95 -6.74 -7.48
C SER A 58 -7.82 -5.27 -7.90
N LEU A 59 -6.76 -4.58 -7.44
CA LEU A 59 -6.50 -3.17 -7.75
C LEU A 59 -5.83 -2.99 -9.11
N ALA A 60 -4.98 -3.94 -9.52
CA ALA A 60 -4.14 -3.83 -10.72
C ALA A 60 -4.86 -3.46 -12.04
N PRO A 61 -6.13 -3.86 -12.29
CA PRO A 61 -6.86 -3.46 -13.50
C PRO A 61 -7.10 -1.95 -13.61
N HIS A 62 -7.21 -1.26 -12.48
CA HIS A 62 -7.57 0.17 -12.42
C HIS A 62 -6.47 1.05 -11.82
N ASP A 63 -5.44 0.44 -11.25
CA ASP A 63 -4.34 1.12 -10.57
C ASP A 63 -2.99 0.70 -11.16
N SER A 64 -2.35 1.63 -11.85
CA SER A 64 -1.05 1.40 -12.49
C SER A 64 0.08 1.19 -11.49
N CYS A 65 -0.01 1.79 -10.30
CA CYS A 65 0.94 1.62 -9.21
C CYS A 65 0.79 0.21 -8.62
N ALA A 66 -0.43 -0.26 -8.40
CA ALA A 66 -0.70 -1.62 -7.94
C ALA A 66 -0.19 -2.66 -8.94
N ARG A 67 -0.48 -2.48 -10.23
CA ARG A 67 0.03 -3.36 -11.30
C ARG A 67 1.55 -3.42 -11.31
N ARG A 68 2.22 -2.27 -11.25
CA ARG A 68 3.70 -2.20 -11.20
C ARG A 68 4.25 -2.90 -9.96
N ARG A 69 3.58 -2.75 -8.81
CA ARG A 69 3.96 -3.43 -7.56
C ARG A 69 3.82 -4.95 -7.69
N LEU A 70 2.70 -5.43 -8.21
CA LEU A 70 2.44 -6.85 -8.44
C LEU A 70 3.48 -7.49 -9.37
N THR A 71 3.82 -6.82 -10.49
CA THR A 71 4.88 -7.29 -11.39
C THR A 71 6.23 -7.42 -10.69
N ARG A 72 6.59 -6.47 -9.81
CA ARG A 72 7.85 -6.53 -9.04
C ARG A 72 7.84 -7.67 -8.03
N LEU A 73 6.71 -7.91 -7.36
CA LEU A 73 6.55 -9.04 -6.44
C LEU A 73 6.71 -10.37 -7.17
N ALA A 74 6.05 -10.54 -8.31
CA ALA A 74 6.15 -11.75 -9.12
C ALA A 74 7.60 -12.02 -9.57
N LYS A 75 8.34 -10.99 -9.99
CA LYS A 75 9.76 -11.12 -10.35
C LYS A 75 10.63 -11.60 -9.19
N ARG A 76 10.41 -11.07 -7.98
CA ARG A 76 11.15 -11.47 -6.78
C ARG A 76 10.90 -12.92 -6.35
N GLN A 77 9.74 -13.47 -6.68
CA GLN A 77 9.39 -14.86 -6.35
C GLN A 77 9.91 -15.87 -7.38
N ALA A 78 10.31 -15.41 -8.57
CA ALA A 78 10.83 -16.23 -9.66
C ALA A 78 12.37 -16.26 -9.73
N SER A 79 13.05 -15.61 -8.78
CA SER A 79 14.52 -15.58 -8.62
C SER A 79 14.91 -16.35 -7.36
#